data_AF-A0A2D4FIK3-F1
#
_entry.id   AF-A0A2D4FIK3-F1
#
_cell.length_a   1.000
_cell.length_b   1.000
_cell.length_c   1.000
_cell.angle_alpha   90.00
_cell.angle_beta   90.00
_cell.angle_gamma   90.00
#
_symmetry.space_group_name_H-M   'P 1'
#
loop_
_entity.id
_entity.type
_entity.pdbx_description
1 polymer ?
#
loop_
_entity_poly.entity_id
_entity_poly.type
_entity_poly.pdbx_seq_one_letter_code
_entity_poly.pdbx_strand_id
1 'polypeptide(L)'
;NQQGQICYGNGEKKLIVQEYYESLYHQEKVQEEEIQQYLQKSNLPRVPKDVETMLDANITMMELIEALKRQNNGKAPGPDGLPAEFYIKFEEKLSIPLLEV
;
A
#
# COMPACT_ATOMS: atom_id res chain seq x y z
N ASN A 1 20.68 27.28 10.34
CA ASN A 1 22.12 27.61 10.14
C ASN A 1 22.97 26.80 11.10
N GLN A 2 23.39 25.60 10.71
CA GLN A 2 24.48 24.88 11.37
C GLN A 2 25.45 24.45 10.27
N GLN A 3 26.69 24.96 10.31
CA GLN A 3 27.76 24.57 9.39
C GLN A 3 28.15 23.12 9.68
N GLY A 4 28.12 22.26 8.65
CA GLY A 4 28.49 20.85 8.79
C GLY A 4 29.96 20.70 9.17
N GLN A 5 30.24 19.86 10.16
CA GLN A 5 31.60 19.43 10.53
C GLN A 5 31.91 18.08 9.89
N ILE A 6 33.15 17.89 9.44
CA ILE A 6 33.61 16.61 8.87
C ILE A 6 34.17 15.74 10.00
N CYS A 7 33.61 14.54 10.17
CA CYS A 7 33.95 13.61 11.26
C CYS A 7 34.54 12.32 10.69
N TYR A 8 35.64 11.82 11.27
CA TYR A 8 36.37 10.66 10.74
C TYR A 8 36.34 9.44 11.67
N GLY A 9 35.99 9.60 12.94
CA GLY A 9 35.94 8.51 13.91
C GLY A 9 34.71 7.61 13.75
N ASN A 10 34.89 6.28 13.87
CA ASN A 10 33.77 5.32 13.81
C ASN A 10 32.73 5.55 14.93
N GLY A 11 33.17 5.98 16.13
CA GLY A 11 32.27 6.35 17.22
C GLY A 11 31.42 7.60 16.93
N GLU A 12 32.06 8.62 16.36
CA GLU A 12 31.39 9.88 15.95
C GLU A 12 30.37 9.61 14.84
N LYS A 13 30.73 8.81 13.83
CA LYS A 13 29.80 8.41 12.75
C LYS A 13 28.59 7.68 13.31
N LYS A 14 28.78 6.77 14.28
CA LYS A 14 27.67 6.04 14.91
C LYS A 14 26.74 6.98 15.68
N LEU A 15 27.29 7.94 16.42
CA LEU A 15 26.52 8.94 17.16
C LEU A 15 25.67 9.80 16.21
N ILE A 16 26.27 10.29 15.12
CA ILE A 16 25.55 11.10 14.11
C ILE A 16 24.39 10.32 13.49
N VAL A 17 24.63 9.06 13.11
CA VAL A 17 23.59 8.21 12.53
C VAL A 17 22.48 7.95 13.55
N GLN A 18 22.85 7.68 14.81
CA GLN A 18 21.89 7.45 15.89
C GLN A 18 21.03 8.70 16.14
N GLU A 19 21.65 9.87 16.37
CA GLU A 19 20.94 11.13 16.60
C GLU A 19 20.03 11.50 15.42
N TYR A 20 20.51 11.29 14.19
CA TYR A 20 19.71 11.53 12.99
C TYR A 20 18.45 10.66 12.98
N TYR A 21 18.58 9.35 13.20
CA TYR A 21 17.42 8.45 13.16
C TYR A 21 16.53 8.56 14.39
N GLU A 22 17.08 8.88 15.57
CA GLU A 22 16.29 9.23 16.75
C GLU A 22 15.42 10.46 16.50
N SER A 23 15.96 11.50 15.84
CA SER A 23 15.19 12.67 15.43
C SER A 23 14.23 12.38 14.29
N LEU A 24 14.62 11.59 13.29
CA LEU A 24 13.80 11.29 12.12
C LEU A 24 12.56 10.49 12.49
N TYR A 25 12.73 9.52 13.39
CA TYR A 25 11.65 8.68 13.90
C TYR A 25 11.10 9.18 15.24
N HIS A 26 11.44 10.42 15.63
CA HIS A 26 10.81 11.05 16.77
C HIS A 26 9.32 11.23 16.49
N GLN A 27 8.49 10.54 17.25
CA GLN A 27 7.04 10.68 17.15
C GLN A 27 6.56 11.70 18.17
N GLU A 28 5.96 12.79 17.69
CA GLU A 28 5.28 13.75 18.55
C GLU A 28 4.14 13.06 19.30
N LYS A 29 4.01 13.36 20.59
CA LYS A 29 2.87 12.91 21.40
C LYS A 29 1.67 13.79 21.08
N VAL A 30 0.87 13.35 20.11
CA VAL A 30 -0.41 13.98 19.77
C VAL A 30 -1.49 13.42 20.68
N GLN A 31 -2.31 14.30 21.26
CA GLN A 31 -3.47 13.89 22.05
C GLN A 31 -4.56 13.32 21.14
N GLU A 32 -5.27 12.29 21.60
CA GLU A 32 -6.32 11.66 20.78
C GLU A 32 -7.42 12.66 20.41
N GLU A 33 -7.70 13.62 21.29
CA GLU A 33 -8.68 14.69 21.08
C GLU A 33 -8.30 15.60 19.91
N GLU A 34 -7.01 15.89 19.73
CA GLU A 34 -6.52 16.70 18.60
C GLU A 34 -6.74 15.98 17.27
N ILE A 35 -6.51 14.66 17.25
CA ILE A 35 -6.78 13.81 16.08
C ILE A 35 -8.27 13.79 15.77
N GLN A 36 -9.12 13.57 16.78
CA GLN A 36 -10.58 13.55 16.59
C GLN A 36 -11.10 14.90 16.09
N GLN A 37 -10.63 16.02 16.65
CA GLN A 37 -10.99 17.35 16.18
C GLN A 37 -10.56 17.59 14.74
N TYR A 38 -9.35 17.17 14.36
CA TYR A 38 -8.88 17.28 12.98
C TYR A 38 -9.76 16.49 12.02
N LEU A 39 -10.09 15.24 12.35
CA LEU A 39 -10.95 14.38 11.53
C LEU A 39 -12.39 14.89 11.44
N GLN A 40 -12.92 15.48 12.51
CA GLN A 40 -14.26 16.10 12.50
C GLN A 40 -14.32 17.38 11.67
N LYS A 41 -13.26 18.21 11.74
CA LYS A 41 -13.14 19.42 10.91
C LYS A 41 -12.95 19.09 9.44
N SER A 42 -12.29 17.97 9.17
CA SER A 42 -12.09 17.48 7.82
C SER A 42 -13.42 16.94 7.31
N ASN A 43 -14.04 17.61 6.35
CA ASN A 43 -15.19 17.09 5.60
C ASN A 43 -14.74 15.95 4.68
N LEU A 44 -14.25 14.86 5.27
CA LEU A 44 -13.77 13.71 4.52
C LEU A 44 -14.96 13.06 3.80
N PRO A 45 -14.82 12.77 2.49
CA PRO A 45 -15.86 12.07 1.78
C PRO A 45 -16.08 10.70 2.45
N ARG A 46 -17.32 10.42 2.82
CA ARG A 46 -17.73 9.09 3.28
C ARG A 46 -18.17 8.28 2.08
N VAL A 47 -17.75 7.02 2.04
CA VAL A 47 -18.24 6.07 1.04
C VAL A 47 -19.76 5.93 1.24
N PRO A 48 -20.57 6.17 0.20
CA PRO A 48 -22.01 5.92 0.26
C PRO A 48 -22.32 4.45 0.57
N LYS A 49 -23.43 4.20 1.27
CA LYS A 49 -23.73 2.84 1.76
C LYS A 49 -23.94 1.82 0.63
N ASP A 50 -24.44 2.27 -0.53
CA ASP A 50 -24.56 1.48 -1.75
C ASP A 50 -23.20 1.09 -2.32
N VAL A 51 -22.23 2.01 -2.34
CA VAL A 51 -20.85 1.73 -2.77
C VAL A 51 -20.16 0.78 -1.79
N GLU A 52 -20.34 0.99 -0.48
CA GLU A 52 -19.84 0.07 0.56
C GLU A 52 -20.39 -1.33 0.35
N THR A 53 -21.72 -1.45 0.17
CA THR A 53 -22.38 -2.74 -0.08
C THR A 53 -21.89 -3.42 -1.36
N MET A 54 -21.64 -2.64 -2.42
CA MET A 54 -21.09 -3.14 -3.68
C MET A 54 -19.65 -3.65 -3.50
N LEU A 55 -18.81 -2.93 -2.74
CA LEU A 55 -17.43 -3.32 -2.47
C LEU A 55 -17.32 -4.58 -1.59
N ASP A 56 -18.29 -4.79 -0.69
CA ASP A 56 -18.38 -5.97 0.17
C ASP A 56 -19.05 -7.17 -0.53
N ALA A 57 -19.58 -7.00 -1.74
CA ALA A 57 -20.19 -8.08 -2.50
C ALA A 57 -19.13 -9.05 -3.05
N ASN A 58 -19.55 -10.28 -3.35
CA ASN A 58 -18.68 -11.25 -4.00
C ASN A 58 -18.23 -10.75 -5.38
N ILE A 59 -16.96 -11.00 -5.71
CA ILE A 59 -16.42 -10.73 -7.04
C ILE A 59 -17.25 -11.49 -8.09
N THR A 60 -17.58 -10.79 -9.17
CA THR A 60 -18.31 -11.39 -10.29
C THR A 60 -17.34 -11.95 -11.33
N MET A 61 -17.83 -12.93 -12.09
CA MET A 61 -17.08 -13.48 -13.23
C MET A 61 -16.71 -12.39 -14.25
N MET A 62 -17.57 -11.39 -14.43
CA MET A 62 -17.31 -10.29 -15.35
C MET A 62 -16.13 -9.44 -14.89
N GLU A 63 -16.09 -9.06 -13.61
CA GLU A 63 -14.99 -8.29 -13.02
C GLU A 63 -13.66 -9.06 -13.09
N LEU A 64 -13.69 -10.37 -12.81
CA LEU A 64 -12.52 -11.24 -12.93
C LEU A 64 -11.95 -11.22 -14.37
N ILE A 65 -12.82 -11.46 -15.37
CA ILE A 65 -12.44 -11.48 -16.78
C ILE A 65 -11.89 -10.11 -17.22
N GLU A 66 -12.53 -9.02 -16.81
CA GLU A 66 -12.08 -7.68 -17.12
C GLU A 66 -10.72 -7.35 -16.49
N ALA A 67 -10.50 -7.76 -15.23
CA ALA A 67 -9.24 -7.58 -14.54
C ALA A 67 -8.09 -8.33 -15.23
N LEU A 68 -8.32 -9.60 -15.64
CA LEU A 68 -7.34 -10.38 -16.38
C LEU A 68 -6.95 -9.70 -17.70
N LYS A 69 -7.92 -9.20 -18.46
CA LYS A 69 -7.68 -8.51 -19.74
C LYS A 69 -6.96 -7.18 -19.59
N ARG A 70 -7.11 -6.50 -18.45
CA ARG A 70 -6.43 -5.22 -18.15
C ARG A 70 -5.01 -5.40 -17.63
N GLN A 71 -4.60 -6.62 -17.30
CA GLN A 71 -3.29 -6.88 -16.74
C GLN A 71 -2.18 -6.58 -17.76
N ASN A 72 -1.12 -5.91 -17.32
CA ASN A 72 -0.01 -5.55 -18.18
C ASN A 72 0.91 -6.75 -18.42
N ASN A 73 1.21 -7.02 -19.69
CA ASN A 73 2.17 -8.04 -20.11
C ASN A 73 3.63 -7.62 -19.84
N GLY A 74 4.52 -8.61 -19.78
CA GLY A 74 5.97 -8.40 -19.62
C GLY A 74 6.40 -7.85 -18.26
N LYS A 75 5.52 -7.94 -17.25
CA LYS A 75 5.85 -7.60 -15.86
C LYS A 75 6.44 -8.81 -15.14
N ALA A 76 7.24 -8.53 -14.11
CA ALA A 76 7.75 -9.60 -13.24
C ALA A 76 6.58 -10.35 -12.59
N PRO A 77 6.68 -11.69 -12.46
CA PRO A 77 5.63 -12.48 -11.81
C PRO A 77 5.47 -12.14 -10.33
N GLY A 78 4.29 -12.42 -9.79
CA GLY A 78 3.99 -12.22 -8.38
C GLY A 78 4.61 -13.30 -7.47
N PRO A 79 4.18 -13.39 -6.21
CA PRO A 79 4.64 -14.41 -5.27
C PRO A 79 4.37 -15.86 -5.73
N ASP A 80 3.40 -16.05 -6.63
CA ASP A 80 3.06 -17.32 -7.27
C ASP A 80 4.06 -17.76 -8.37
N GLY A 81 4.95 -16.86 -8.82
CA GLY A 81 5.88 -17.11 -9.91
C GLY A 81 5.26 -17.19 -11.30
N LEU A 82 3.96 -16.90 -11.45
CA LEU A 82 3.24 -16.99 -12.73
C LEU A 82 3.08 -15.60 -13.37
N PRO A 83 3.39 -15.44 -14.67
CA PRO A 83 3.24 -14.15 -15.34
C PRO A 83 1.78 -13.88 -15.74
N ALA A 84 1.44 -12.63 -16.02
CA ALA A 84 0.09 -12.21 -16.44
C ALA A 84 -0.43 -13.02 -17.64
N GLU A 85 0.47 -13.30 -18.58
CA GLU A 85 0.20 -14.05 -19.80
C GLU A 85 -0.28 -15.47 -19.51
N PHE A 86 0.14 -16.08 -18.40
CA PHE A 86 -0.35 -17.41 -17.99
C PHE A 86 -1.85 -17.37 -17.69
N TYR A 87 -2.26 -16.40 -16.87
CA TYR A 87 -3.66 -16.24 -16.47
C TYR A 87 -4.56 -15.89 -17.66
N ILE A 88 -4.09 -15.00 -18.54
CA ILE A 88 -4.80 -14.65 -19.77
C ILE A 88 -4.89 -15.84 -20.73
N LYS A 89 -3.79 -16.60 -20.91
CA LYS A 89 -3.73 -17.78 -21.80
C LYS A 89 -4.68 -18.89 -21.35
N PHE A 90 -4.83 -19.09 -20.05
CA PHE A 90 -5.63 -20.17 -19.47
C PHE A 90 -6.91 -19.68 -18.79
N GLU A 91 -7.40 -18.48 -19.15
CA GLU A 91 -8.60 -17.83 -18.59
C GLU A 91 -9.74 -18.83 -18.44
N GLU A 92 -10.17 -19.49 -19.52
CA GLU A 92 -11.29 -20.45 -19.51
C GLU A 92 -11.14 -21.60 -18.50
N LYS A 93 -9.90 -22.02 -18.20
CA LYS A 93 -9.62 -23.10 -17.26
C LYS A 93 -9.46 -22.61 -15.81
N LEU A 94 -9.07 -21.35 -15.65
CA LEU A 94 -8.72 -20.76 -14.36
C LEU A 94 -9.84 -19.88 -13.80
N SER A 95 -10.79 -19.40 -14.61
CA SER A 95 -11.83 -18.47 -14.16
C SER A 95 -12.67 -19.00 -12.99
N ILE A 96 -13.05 -20.29 -13.01
CA ILE A 96 -13.81 -20.90 -11.91
C ILE A 96 -12.96 -21.00 -10.63
N PRO A 97 -11.78 -21.65 -10.63
CA PRO A 97 -10.99 -21.77 -9.41
C PRO A 97 -10.47 -20.43 -8.88
N LEU A 98 -10.35 -19.40 -9.72
CA LEU A 98 -10.00 -18.04 -9.29
C LEU A 98 -11.16 -17.29 -8.63
N LEU A 99 -12.41 -17.62 -8.96
CA LEU A 99 -13.60 -16.97 -8.41
C LEU A 99 -14.00 -17.55 -7.03
N GLU A 100 -13.59 -18.80 -6.76
CA GLU A 100 -13.94 -19.55 -5.53
C GLU A 100 -12.94 -19.35 -4.37
N VAL A 101 -11.91 -18.51 -4.56
CA VAL A 101 -10.84 -18.24 -3.57
C VAL A 101 -11.32 -17.35 -2.43
#